data_AF-A0ABD5VHX8-F1
#
_entry.id   AF-A0ABD5VHX8-F1
#
_cell.length_a   1.000
_cell.length_b   1.000
_cell.length_c   1.000
_cell.angle_alpha   90.00
_cell.angle_beta   90.00
_cell.angle_gamma   90.00
#
_symmetry.space_group_name_H-M   'P 1'
#
loop_
_entity.id
_entity.type
_entity.pdbx_description
1 polymer ?
#
loop_
_entity_poly.entity_id
_entity_poly.type
_entity_poly.pdbx_seq_one_letter_code
_entity_poly.pdbx_strand_id
1 'polypeptide(L)'
;MSDRRSKAKVWDEFVQRTILADIQSTATPDPVPMVDDSGSTLSMTDEYDAYRLGRGSGDYLYLLYLLDEPVAGPVDVIPVYIGETSNVASRLMNHFRKLRDALPISEWEDDGSWGSYGKYDHIATTYEKSTSQLYAWVVNVDDLEVGPYGYPTYRHELEGKLVGLVHSLPRYNRVFANRDFVPNRVPHEMGTVGHEWVDTDLTSMNEEAARLAELSTEKAPAESKTELWFEWVAKTICRDIAHSEEVDPIPLFETDEDLVVETKALGSSTVLKRSDAIDDRIRREGKRCVHTNGVKEGASGLLYVLFQLNAANPSPRDVVPRYIGKAEAYGKKNELSANFEEIAKDRSGTRSFARWGDGSFWHVGELSETVFGEDSKKLSWASELFEQGTRQLKQETYLWIRAWDPEAYPGPYGYPAYLAEVEPLLVGLAYEAWPESLLNHNEVPGDAPANSREIEFRPVTDGT
;
A
#
# COMPACT_ATOMS: atom_id res chain seq x y z
N MET A 1 -0.51 31.45 -15.66
CA MET A 1 -0.26 30.90 -14.31
C MET A 1 -1.02 29.58 -14.26
N SER A 2 -0.30 28.45 -14.32
CA SER A 2 -0.92 27.11 -14.35
C SER A 2 -1.61 26.86 -13.00
N ASP A 3 -2.90 26.52 -13.02
CA ASP A 3 -3.70 26.21 -11.84
C ASP A 3 -3.10 24.98 -11.13
N ARG A 4 -2.38 25.22 -10.03
CA ARG A 4 -1.71 24.17 -9.25
C ARG A 4 -2.77 23.45 -8.43
N ARG A 5 -3.22 22.29 -8.90
CA ARG A 5 -4.22 21.48 -8.19
C ARG A 5 -3.57 20.83 -6.95
N SER A 6 -4.16 21.01 -5.78
CA SER A 6 -3.75 20.38 -4.52
C SER A 6 -4.47 19.03 -4.33
N LYS A 7 -3.94 18.15 -3.47
CA LYS A 7 -4.63 16.91 -3.09
C LYS A 7 -6.00 17.17 -2.44
N ALA A 8 -6.15 18.27 -1.69
CA ALA A 8 -7.45 18.70 -1.17
C ALA A 8 -8.48 18.93 -2.30
N LYS A 9 -8.08 19.63 -3.38
CA LYS A 9 -8.96 19.84 -4.55
C LYS A 9 -9.22 18.52 -5.31
N VAL A 10 -8.29 17.57 -5.31
CA VAL A 10 -8.52 16.22 -5.87
C VAL A 10 -9.60 15.48 -5.09
N TRP A 11 -9.50 15.50 -3.75
CA TRP A 11 -10.50 14.90 -2.87
C TRP A 11 -11.86 15.59 -3.01
N ASP A 12 -11.90 16.92 -2.95
CA ASP A 12 -13.15 17.68 -3.00
C ASP A 12 -13.91 17.42 -4.33
N GLU A 13 -13.20 17.36 -5.46
CA GLU A 13 -13.81 17.02 -6.75
C GLU A 13 -14.28 15.55 -6.82
N PHE A 14 -13.57 14.62 -6.18
CA PHE A 14 -14.02 13.23 -6.07
C PHE A 14 -15.31 13.14 -5.25
N VAL A 15 -15.34 13.74 -4.06
CA VAL A 15 -16.53 13.76 -3.19
C VAL A 15 -17.71 14.45 -3.87
N GLN A 16 -17.47 15.56 -4.56
CA GLN A 16 -18.52 16.32 -5.26
C GLN A 16 -19.22 15.50 -6.34
N ARG A 17 -18.47 14.71 -7.11
CA ARG A 17 -19.01 13.94 -8.24
C ARG A 17 -19.54 12.55 -7.84
N THR A 18 -19.20 12.06 -6.65
CA THR A 18 -19.64 10.75 -6.14
C THR A 18 -20.58 10.93 -4.96
N ILE A 19 -20.05 11.01 -3.74
CA ILE A 19 -20.80 10.97 -2.48
C ILE A 19 -21.85 12.08 -2.41
N LEU A 20 -21.51 13.32 -2.73
CA LEU A 20 -22.48 14.42 -2.69
C LEU A 20 -23.52 14.31 -3.80
N ALA A 21 -23.15 13.78 -4.96
CA ALA A 21 -24.12 13.54 -6.03
C ALA A 21 -25.17 12.51 -5.59
N ASP A 22 -24.75 11.46 -4.86
CA ASP A 22 -25.64 10.44 -4.30
C ASP A 22 -26.49 10.98 -3.13
N ILE A 23 -25.92 11.79 -2.24
CA ILE A 23 -26.66 12.44 -1.14
C ILE A 23 -27.74 13.39 -1.68
N GLN A 24 -27.46 14.09 -2.78
CA GLN A 24 -28.39 15.06 -3.38
C GLN A 24 -29.40 14.42 -4.32
N SER A 25 -29.19 13.16 -4.70
CA SER A 25 -30.04 12.44 -5.63
C SER A 25 -31.27 11.88 -4.91
N THR A 26 -32.46 12.12 -5.47
CA THR A 26 -33.71 11.53 -4.96
C THR A 26 -33.86 10.05 -5.31
N ALA A 27 -32.95 9.49 -6.10
CA ALA A 27 -32.99 8.10 -6.59
C ALA A 27 -32.11 7.14 -5.77
N THR A 28 -31.27 7.68 -4.90
CA THR A 28 -30.27 6.94 -4.12
C THR A 28 -30.64 7.02 -2.64
N PRO A 29 -30.43 5.95 -1.86
CA PRO A 29 -30.81 5.89 -0.45
C PRO A 29 -29.83 6.64 0.48
N ASP A 30 -28.94 7.47 -0.06
CA ASP A 30 -27.89 8.15 0.70
C ASP A 30 -28.37 9.51 1.28
N PRO A 31 -27.89 9.91 2.46
CA PRO A 31 -26.95 9.19 3.32
C PRO A 31 -27.63 8.05 4.11
N VAL A 32 -26.96 6.90 4.27
CA VAL A 32 -27.52 5.71 4.97
C VAL A 32 -26.98 5.63 6.41
N PRO A 33 -27.78 5.99 7.45
CA PRO A 33 -27.32 5.95 8.84
C PRO A 33 -27.13 4.51 9.31
N MET A 34 -26.02 4.20 9.96
CA MET A 34 -25.63 2.82 10.30
C MET A 34 -26.17 2.35 11.65
N VAL A 35 -26.32 3.25 12.63
CA VAL A 35 -26.56 2.92 14.04
C VAL A 35 -27.91 3.50 14.48
N ASP A 36 -28.70 2.69 15.18
CA ASP A 36 -29.84 3.12 15.99
C ASP A 36 -29.49 2.94 17.47
N ASP A 37 -29.36 4.06 18.17
CA ASP A 37 -29.02 4.19 19.59
C ASP A 37 -30.23 4.59 20.46
N SER A 38 -31.45 4.59 19.91
CA SER A 38 -32.67 4.96 20.63
C SER A 38 -33.09 3.93 21.70
N GLY A 39 -32.59 2.70 21.60
CA GLY A 39 -32.85 1.60 22.51
C GLY A 39 -31.83 1.44 23.64
N SER A 40 -32.04 0.43 24.50
CA SER A 40 -31.08 0.08 25.56
C SER A 40 -29.81 -0.61 25.05
N THR A 41 -29.80 -1.00 23.78
CA THR A 41 -28.70 -1.69 23.11
C THR A 41 -28.59 -1.15 21.68
N LEU A 42 -27.37 -0.91 21.23
CA LEU A 42 -27.08 -0.51 19.86
C LEU A 42 -27.62 -1.53 18.86
N SER A 43 -28.38 -1.05 17.88
CA SER A 43 -28.91 -1.84 16.75
C SER A 43 -28.57 -1.17 15.42
N MET A 44 -28.74 -1.89 14.30
CA MET A 44 -28.65 -1.26 12.98
C MET A 44 -29.99 -0.61 12.65
N THR A 45 -29.96 0.47 11.88
CA THR A 45 -31.17 1.02 11.25
C THR A 45 -31.73 0.05 10.21
N ASP A 46 -33.04 0.12 9.95
CA ASP A 46 -33.68 -0.65 8.88
C ASP A 46 -33.14 -0.24 7.50
N GLU A 47 -32.82 1.04 7.32
CA GLU A 47 -32.21 1.59 6.12
C GLU A 47 -30.85 0.95 5.82
N TYR A 48 -29.99 0.82 6.84
CA TYR A 48 -28.68 0.18 6.69
C TYR A 48 -28.80 -1.32 6.40
N ASP A 49 -29.74 -2.01 7.07
CA ASP A 49 -29.96 -3.43 6.85
C ASP A 49 -30.47 -3.71 5.43
N ALA A 50 -31.41 -2.90 4.93
CA ALA A 50 -31.87 -2.95 3.56
C ALA A 50 -30.75 -2.60 2.56
N TYR A 51 -29.98 -1.55 2.83
CA TYR A 51 -28.90 -1.08 1.96
C TYR A 51 -27.82 -2.15 1.77
N ARG A 52 -27.32 -2.76 2.86
CA ARG A 52 -26.29 -3.79 2.77
C ARG A 52 -26.78 -5.06 2.07
N LEU A 53 -28.06 -5.43 2.23
CA LEU A 53 -28.66 -6.63 1.64
C LEU A 53 -29.07 -6.43 0.18
N GLY A 54 -29.40 -5.19 -0.22
CA GLY A 54 -29.77 -4.83 -1.57
C GLY A 54 -28.58 -4.81 -2.55
N ARG A 55 -27.36 -4.79 -2.03
CA ARG A 55 -26.12 -4.84 -2.83
C ARG A 55 -25.68 -6.29 -2.99
N GLY A 56 -25.62 -6.77 -4.23
CA GLY A 56 -25.23 -8.15 -4.57
C GLY A 56 -23.72 -8.38 -4.50
N SER A 57 -23.23 -9.38 -5.23
CA SER A 57 -21.80 -9.55 -5.51
C SER A 57 -21.35 -8.59 -6.60
N GLY A 58 -20.11 -8.12 -6.53
CA GLY A 58 -19.53 -7.14 -7.46
C GLY A 58 -18.26 -6.57 -6.84
N ASP A 59 -17.55 -5.69 -7.54
CA ASP A 59 -16.36 -5.05 -7.01
C ASP A 59 -16.75 -3.71 -6.38
N TYR A 60 -16.84 -3.65 -5.05
CA TYR A 60 -17.30 -2.46 -4.35
C TYR A 60 -16.20 -1.75 -3.59
N LEU A 61 -16.31 -0.42 -3.59
CA LEU A 61 -15.69 0.46 -2.61
C LEU A 61 -16.77 0.93 -1.65
N TYR A 62 -16.44 1.03 -0.36
CA TYR A 62 -17.32 1.64 0.63
C TYR A 62 -16.57 2.64 1.51
N LEU A 63 -17.32 3.62 2.00
CA LEU A 63 -16.88 4.64 2.94
C LEU A 63 -17.82 4.63 4.16
N LEU A 64 -17.24 4.64 5.36
CA LEU A 64 -17.92 5.06 6.58
C LEU A 64 -17.55 6.52 6.83
N TYR A 65 -18.53 7.38 7.09
CA TYR A 65 -18.32 8.82 7.19
C TYR A 65 -19.30 9.49 8.15
N LEU A 66 -18.94 10.69 8.60
CA LEU A 66 -19.82 11.62 9.31
C LEU A 66 -20.21 12.77 8.39
N LEU A 67 -21.29 13.47 8.73
CA LEU A 67 -21.73 14.69 8.04
C LEU A 67 -21.71 15.86 9.02
N ASP A 68 -21.05 16.95 8.64
CA ASP A 68 -21.20 18.23 9.33
C ASP A 68 -22.44 18.95 8.79
N GLU A 69 -23.48 19.07 9.62
CA GLU A 69 -24.76 19.64 9.19
C GLU A 69 -24.84 21.15 9.45
N PRO A 70 -25.37 21.93 8.48
CA PRO A 70 -25.91 21.52 7.18
C PRO A 70 -24.81 21.24 6.13
N VAL A 71 -24.99 20.17 5.35
CA VAL A 71 -24.05 19.78 4.28
C VAL A 71 -24.10 20.79 3.13
N ALA A 72 -23.06 21.61 3.00
CA ALA A 72 -22.92 22.64 1.98
C ALA A 72 -21.92 22.27 0.88
N GLY A 73 -20.98 21.35 1.15
CA GLY A 73 -19.99 20.93 0.17
C GLY A 73 -19.06 19.80 0.65
N PRO A 74 -18.01 19.50 -0.13
CA PRO A 74 -17.14 18.34 0.10
C PRO A 74 -16.43 18.31 1.46
N VAL A 75 -16.23 19.49 2.06
CA VAL A 75 -15.57 19.62 3.36
C VAL A 75 -16.40 19.08 4.51
N ASP A 76 -17.73 19.04 4.33
CA ASP A 76 -18.70 18.58 5.33
C ASP A 76 -18.85 17.04 5.34
N VAL A 77 -18.21 16.36 4.38
CA VAL A 77 -18.09 14.89 4.37
C VAL A 77 -16.79 14.51 5.07
N ILE A 78 -16.91 13.93 6.27
CA ILE A 78 -15.76 13.54 7.11
C ILE A 78 -15.51 12.03 6.97
N PRO A 79 -14.51 11.59 6.19
CA PRO A 79 -14.21 10.18 6.03
C PRO A 79 -13.67 9.57 7.32
N VAL A 80 -14.32 8.51 7.81
CA VAL A 80 -13.91 7.76 9.00
C VAL A 80 -13.18 6.48 8.60
N TYR A 81 -13.65 5.78 7.57
CA TYR A 81 -12.99 4.55 7.11
C TYR A 81 -13.32 4.23 5.66
N ILE A 82 -12.31 3.90 4.86
CA ILE A 82 -12.46 3.43 3.48
C ILE A 82 -12.10 1.95 3.42
N GLY A 83 -12.87 1.18 2.66
CA GLY A 83 -12.44 -0.17 2.33
C GLY A 83 -13.08 -0.73 1.07
N GLU A 84 -12.60 -1.91 0.71
CA GLU A 84 -13.09 -2.65 -0.45
C GLU A 84 -13.74 -3.99 -0.07
N THR A 85 -14.65 -4.46 -0.92
CA THR A 85 -15.22 -5.79 -0.77
C THR A 85 -15.85 -6.33 -2.05
N SER A 86 -15.89 -7.65 -2.17
CA SER A 86 -16.75 -8.34 -3.13
C SER A 86 -18.11 -8.78 -2.57
N ASN A 87 -18.34 -8.56 -1.26
CA ASN A 87 -19.53 -8.97 -0.54
C ASN A 87 -19.93 -7.91 0.51
N VAL A 88 -20.73 -6.95 0.06
CA VAL A 88 -21.20 -5.81 0.87
C VAL A 88 -21.99 -6.28 2.08
N ALA A 89 -22.94 -7.20 1.89
CA ALA A 89 -23.83 -7.69 2.94
C ALA A 89 -23.07 -8.24 4.17
N SER A 90 -22.06 -9.08 3.94
CA SER A 90 -21.24 -9.66 5.01
C SER A 90 -20.25 -8.65 5.58
N ARG A 91 -19.63 -7.82 4.74
CA ARG A 91 -18.60 -6.87 5.17
C ARG A 91 -19.19 -5.79 6.08
N LEU A 92 -20.30 -5.17 5.67
CA LEU A 92 -20.99 -4.12 6.44
C LEU A 92 -21.58 -4.65 7.75
N MET A 93 -22.21 -5.83 7.73
CA MET A 93 -22.66 -6.51 8.97
C MET A 93 -21.51 -6.74 9.95
N ASN A 94 -20.33 -7.11 9.46
CA ASN A 94 -19.17 -7.30 10.32
C ASN A 94 -18.66 -5.98 10.91
N HIS A 95 -18.67 -4.88 10.14
CA HIS A 95 -18.34 -3.55 10.67
C HIS A 95 -19.29 -3.15 11.79
N PHE A 96 -20.60 -3.33 11.62
CA PHE A 96 -21.57 -3.04 12.68
C PHE A 96 -21.32 -3.85 13.94
N ARG A 97 -21.16 -5.17 13.82
CA ARG A 97 -20.91 -6.04 14.99
C ARG A 97 -19.66 -5.60 15.74
N LYS A 98 -18.58 -5.30 15.01
CA LYS A 98 -17.32 -4.90 15.60
C LYS A 98 -17.35 -3.50 16.21
N LEU A 99 -18.09 -2.57 15.61
CA LEU A 99 -18.36 -1.25 16.20
C LEU A 99 -19.14 -1.39 17.51
N ARG A 100 -20.24 -2.14 17.49
CA ARG A 100 -21.06 -2.41 18.68
C ARG A 100 -20.25 -3.04 19.81
N ASP A 101 -19.40 -4.03 19.48
CA ASP A 101 -18.57 -4.72 20.47
C ASP A 101 -17.44 -3.83 21.04
N ALA A 102 -17.13 -2.70 20.38
CA ALA A 102 -16.13 -1.72 20.81
C ALA A 102 -16.74 -0.52 21.59
N LEU A 103 -18.05 -0.51 21.80
CA LEU A 103 -18.77 0.53 22.53
C LEU A 103 -19.32 -0.02 23.87
N PRO A 104 -19.38 0.80 24.93
CA PRO A 104 -18.92 2.19 25.00
C PRO A 104 -17.39 2.28 25.14
N ILE A 105 -16.78 3.36 24.63
CA ILE A 105 -15.31 3.49 24.68
C ILE A 105 -14.77 3.63 26.10
N SER A 106 -15.62 4.00 27.07
CA SER A 106 -15.26 4.05 28.50
C SER A 106 -14.93 2.68 29.10
N GLU A 107 -15.32 1.60 28.45
CA GLU A 107 -15.00 0.22 28.85
C GLU A 107 -13.73 -0.32 28.19
N TRP A 108 -13.09 0.45 27.31
CA TRP A 108 -11.82 0.06 26.71
C TRP A 108 -10.70 0.06 27.76
N GLU A 109 -9.95 -1.04 27.81
CA GLU A 109 -8.77 -1.19 28.64
C GLU A 109 -7.56 -1.51 27.76
N ASP A 110 -6.44 -0.84 28.01
CA ASP A 110 -5.17 -1.24 27.39
C ASP A 110 -4.71 -2.56 28.01
N ASP A 111 -4.84 -3.64 27.25
CA ASP A 111 -4.37 -4.97 27.67
C ASP A 111 -2.85 -5.14 27.46
N GLY A 112 -2.15 -4.10 27.01
CA GLY A 112 -0.72 -4.11 26.70
C GLY A 112 -0.36 -4.94 25.47
N SER A 113 -1.37 -5.46 24.75
CA SER A 113 -1.17 -6.17 23.50
C SER A 113 -1.03 -5.19 22.34
N TRP A 114 -0.23 -5.57 21.36
CA TRP A 114 -0.11 -4.74 20.17
C TRP A 114 -1.45 -4.68 19.42
N GLY A 115 -1.95 -3.46 19.24
CA GLY A 115 -3.22 -3.22 18.58
C GLY A 115 -4.43 -3.34 19.51
N SER A 116 -4.23 -3.26 20.83
CA SER A 116 -5.28 -3.15 21.86
C SER A 116 -6.28 -2.04 21.52
N TYR A 117 -5.78 -0.90 21.04
CA TYR A 117 -6.59 0.09 20.35
C TYR A 117 -6.57 -0.18 18.84
N GLY A 118 -7.63 -0.82 18.36
CA GLY A 118 -7.81 -1.30 17.00
C GLY A 118 -8.51 -0.31 16.08
N LYS A 119 -8.75 -0.77 14.84
CA LYS A 119 -9.54 -0.02 13.85
C LYS A 119 -10.94 0.29 14.37
N TYR A 120 -11.58 -0.69 15.01
CA TYR A 120 -12.96 -0.55 15.45
C TYR A 120 -13.08 0.31 16.70
N ASP A 121 -12.09 0.28 17.59
CA ASP A 121 -12.00 1.20 18.73
C ASP A 121 -11.84 2.65 18.26
N HIS A 122 -11.09 2.87 17.17
CA HIS A 122 -10.97 4.19 16.54
C HIS A 122 -12.29 4.66 15.89
N ILE A 123 -12.96 3.80 15.13
CA ILE A 123 -14.28 4.13 14.57
C ILE A 123 -15.29 4.42 15.71
N ALA A 124 -15.31 3.59 16.76
CA ALA A 124 -16.15 3.76 17.94
C ALA A 124 -15.88 5.09 18.64
N THR A 125 -14.61 5.43 18.88
CA THR A 125 -14.22 6.70 19.50
C THR A 125 -14.63 7.90 18.65
N THR A 126 -14.48 7.80 17.33
CA THR A 126 -14.89 8.87 16.40
C THR A 126 -16.41 9.04 16.41
N TYR A 127 -17.17 7.96 16.45
CA TYR A 127 -18.63 7.97 16.57
C TYR A 127 -19.10 8.54 17.92
N GLU A 128 -18.56 8.06 19.04
CA GLU A 128 -19.00 8.48 20.38
C GLU A 128 -18.64 9.94 20.71
N LYS A 129 -17.53 10.47 20.15
CA LYS A 129 -17.16 11.89 20.27
C LYS A 129 -17.91 12.82 19.31
N SER A 130 -18.62 12.27 18.32
CA SER A 130 -19.33 13.03 17.30
C SER A 130 -20.79 13.27 17.69
N THR A 131 -21.35 14.41 17.28
CA THR A 131 -22.80 14.68 17.34
C THR A 131 -23.54 14.20 16.08
N SER A 132 -22.82 13.88 15.01
CA SER A 132 -23.34 13.29 13.77
C SER A 132 -23.49 11.77 13.88
N GLN A 133 -24.52 11.24 13.21
CA GLN A 133 -24.63 9.82 12.91
C GLN A 133 -23.44 9.31 12.07
N LEU A 134 -23.15 8.02 12.19
CA LEU A 134 -22.22 7.33 11.31
C LEU A 134 -22.98 6.80 10.09
N TYR A 135 -22.57 7.25 8.90
CA TYR A 135 -23.19 6.87 7.64
C TYR A 135 -22.32 5.89 6.86
N ALA A 136 -22.95 5.10 5.99
CA ALA A 136 -22.26 4.26 5.02
C ALA A 136 -22.61 4.66 3.59
N TRP A 137 -21.60 4.68 2.72
CA TRP A 137 -21.73 4.88 1.29
C TRP A 137 -21.04 3.73 0.56
N VAL A 138 -21.67 3.17 -0.46
CA VAL A 138 -21.18 2.02 -1.23
C VAL A 138 -21.36 2.30 -2.72
N VAL A 139 -20.28 2.14 -3.47
CA VAL A 139 -20.28 2.28 -4.94
C VAL A 139 -19.71 1.03 -5.60
N ASN A 140 -20.33 0.61 -6.70
CA ASN A 140 -19.72 -0.39 -7.58
C ASN A 140 -18.60 0.30 -8.37
N VAL A 141 -17.39 -0.25 -8.33
CA VAL A 141 -16.22 0.33 -8.97
C VAL A 141 -16.41 0.42 -10.49
N ASP A 142 -17.17 -0.50 -11.08
CA ASP A 142 -17.50 -0.48 -12.51
C ASP A 142 -18.39 0.71 -12.92
N ASP A 143 -19.10 1.31 -11.97
CA ASP A 143 -19.93 2.49 -12.22
C ASP A 143 -19.10 3.78 -12.22
N LEU A 144 -17.82 3.71 -11.83
CA LEU A 144 -16.91 4.86 -11.85
C LEU A 144 -16.13 4.90 -13.18
N GLU A 145 -16.36 5.95 -13.97
CA GLU A 145 -15.58 6.17 -15.21
C GLU A 145 -14.08 6.35 -14.90
N VAL A 146 -13.74 7.06 -13.82
CA VAL A 146 -12.37 7.35 -13.40
C VAL A 146 -12.23 7.45 -11.88
N GLY A 147 -11.05 7.08 -11.37
CA GLY A 147 -10.63 7.31 -9.98
C GLY A 147 -10.30 8.78 -9.66
N PRO A 148 -9.89 9.11 -8.43
CA PRO A 148 -9.68 10.49 -7.97
C PRO A 148 -8.65 11.26 -8.82
N TYR A 149 -7.62 10.56 -9.33
CA TYR A 149 -6.58 11.16 -10.16
C TYR A 149 -6.95 11.30 -11.65
N GLY A 150 -8.18 10.97 -12.04
CA GLY A 150 -8.66 11.15 -13.42
C GLY A 150 -8.34 10.01 -14.39
N TYR A 151 -7.96 8.84 -13.89
CA TYR A 151 -7.65 7.65 -14.69
C TYR A 151 -8.55 6.47 -14.30
N PRO A 152 -8.80 5.52 -15.23
CA PRO A 152 -9.43 4.24 -14.90
C PRO A 152 -8.74 3.55 -13.73
N THR A 153 -9.50 2.79 -12.97
CA THR A 153 -9.05 2.17 -11.72
C THR A 153 -9.78 0.87 -11.51
N TYR A 154 -9.20 -0.02 -10.71
CA TYR A 154 -9.87 -1.22 -10.21
C TYR A 154 -9.99 -1.16 -8.69
N ARG A 155 -10.73 -2.11 -8.10
CA ARG A 155 -11.12 -2.11 -6.69
C ARG A 155 -9.96 -1.87 -5.71
N HIS A 156 -8.90 -2.67 -5.79
CA HIS A 156 -7.76 -2.57 -4.86
C HIS A 156 -6.94 -1.28 -5.08
N GLU A 157 -6.72 -0.89 -6.34
CA GLU A 157 -6.04 0.38 -6.65
C GLU A 157 -6.82 1.59 -6.13
N LEU A 158 -8.15 1.56 -6.24
CA LEU A 158 -9.01 2.64 -5.78
C LEU A 158 -8.97 2.82 -4.26
N GLU A 159 -8.96 1.73 -3.49
CA GLU A 159 -8.77 1.79 -2.04
C GLU A 159 -7.44 2.47 -1.69
N GLY A 160 -6.33 2.00 -2.27
CA GLY A 160 -5.01 2.59 -2.04
C GLY A 160 -4.94 4.08 -2.43
N LYS A 161 -5.53 4.45 -3.57
CA LYS A 161 -5.63 5.85 -4.03
C LYS A 161 -6.35 6.72 -3.02
N LEU A 162 -7.52 6.30 -2.54
CA LEU A 162 -8.35 7.13 -1.68
C LEU A 162 -7.84 7.17 -0.24
N VAL A 163 -7.34 6.05 0.29
CA VAL A 163 -6.76 6.02 1.64
C VAL A 163 -5.53 6.92 1.70
N GLY A 164 -4.61 6.81 0.74
CA GLY A 164 -3.44 7.69 0.68
C GLY A 164 -3.81 9.16 0.48
N LEU A 165 -4.81 9.43 -0.37
CA LEU A 165 -5.33 10.78 -0.59
C LEU A 165 -5.91 11.37 0.69
N VAL A 166 -6.85 10.70 1.36
CA VAL A 166 -7.47 11.18 2.62
C VAL A 166 -6.44 11.32 3.72
N HIS A 167 -5.54 10.36 3.88
CA HIS A 167 -4.50 10.42 4.91
C HIS A 167 -3.54 11.62 4.72
N SER A 168 -3.31 12.03 3.47
CA SER A 168 -2.52 13.24 3.19
C SER A 168 -3.24 14.56 3.50
N LEU A 169 -4.53 14.52 3.85
CA LEU A 169 -5.31 15.70 4.23
C LEU A 169 -5.25 15.90 5.75
N PRO A 170 -4.60 16.98 6.23
CA PRO A 170 -4.41 17.20 7.66
C PRO A 170 -5.71 17.24 8.46
N ARG A 171 -6.82 17.66 7.83
CA ARG A 171 -8.14 17.72 8.47
C ARG A 171 -8.80 16.38 8.77
N TYR A 172 -8.24 15.24 8.33
CA TYR A 172 -8.86 13.92 8.54
C TYR A 172 -7.94 12.92 9.26
N ASN A 173 -6.66 13.25 9.43
CA ASN A 173 -5.62 12.33 9.90
C ASN A 173 -5.84 11.71 11.30
N ARG A 174 -6.64 12.34 12.18
CA ARG A 174 -6.95 11.86 13.54
C ARG A 174 -8.34 11.22 13.67
N VAL A 175 -9.19 11.36 12.65
CA VAL A 175 -10.53 10.73 12.59
C VAL A 175 -10.59 9.56 11.61
N PHE A 176 -9.62 9.47 10.69
CA PHE A 176 -9.57 8.43 9.66
C PHE A 176 -8.87 7.15 10.18
N ALA A 177 -9.63 6.07 10.31
CA ALA A 177 -9.28 4.83 11.00
C ALA A 177 -8.59 3.75 10.14
N ASN A 178 -8.20 4.08 8.91
CA ASN A 178 -7.47 3.15 8.05
C ASN A 178 -6.08 2.83 8.62
N ARG A 179 -5.71 1.54 8.57
CA ARG A 179 -4.40 1.03 9.04
C ARG A 179 -3.55 0.44 7.91
N ASP A 180 -4.19 0.10 6.81
CA ASP A 180 -3.54 -0.30 5.56
C ASP A 180 -3.39 0.94 4.67
N PHE A 181 -2.36 0.98 3.82
CA PHE A 181 -2.00 2.13 2.97
C PHE A 181 -1.68 3.45 3.71
N VAL A 182 -1.54 3.41 5.02
CA VAL A 182 -0.97 4.49 5.85
C VAL A 182 0.40 4.08 6.42
N PRO A 183 1.29 5.02 6.77
CA PRO A 183 2.58 4.70 7.37
C PRO A 183 2.41 3.94 8.70
N ASN A 184 3.21 2.89 8.94
CA ASN A 184 3.11 2.06 10.17
C ASN A 184 3.30 2.84 11.48
N ARG A 185 3.91 4.04 11.43
CA ARG A 185 4.03 4.95 12.57
C ARG A 185 2.66 5.34 13.12
N VAL A 186 1.68 5.58 12.24
CA VAL A 186 0.31 5.98 12.60
C VAL A 186 -0.39 4.95 13.49
N PRO A 187 -0.56 3.67 13.08
CA PRO A 187 -1.19 2.68 13.94
C PRO A 187 -0.37 2.32 15.18
N HIS A 188 0.92 2.63 15.23
CA HIS A 188 1.74 2.44 16.42
C HIS A 188 1.48 3.54 17.46
N GLU A 189 1.53 4.81 17.06
CA GLU A 189 1.25 5.95 17.93
C GLU A 189 -0.20 5.92 18.42
N MET A 190 -1.14 5.60 17.53
CA MET A 190 -2.55 5.39 17.86
C MET A 190 -2.72 4.32 18.95
N GLY A 191 -1.97 3.21 18.87
CA GLY A 191 -1.99 2.16 19.89
C GLY A 191 -1.42 2.60 21.25
N THR A 192 -0.56 3.62 21.28
CA THR A 192 0.08 4.11 22.51
C THR A 192 -0.82 5.09 23.26
N VAL A 193 -1.61 5.90 22.55
CA VAL A 193 -2.46 6.93 23.17
C VAL A 193 -3.94 6.53 23.26
N GLY A 194 -4.37 5.49 22.56
CA GLY A 194 -5.75 5.00 22.59
C GLY A 194 -6.76 6.04 22.10
N HIS A 195 -7.87 6.20 22.84
CA HIS A 195 -8.96 7.12 22.48
C HIS A 195 -8.57 8.61 22.50
N GLU A 196 -7.45 8.98 23.12
CA GLU A 196 -6.88 10.33 23.05
C GLU A 196 -6.26 10.64 21.68
N TRP A 197 -6.03 9.63 20.83
CA TRP A 197 -5.59 9.84 19.44
C TRP A 197 -6.58 10.69 18.64
N VAL A 198 -7.88 10.49 18.88
CA VAL A 198 -8.96 11.10 18.11
C VAL A 198 -9.16 12.55 18.49
N ASP A 199 -8.86 13.43 17.55
CA ASP A 199 -9.05 14.89 17.60
C ASP A 199 -10.13 15.28 16.59
N THR A 200 -11.34 15.54 17.08
CA THR A 200 -12.49 16.00 16.29
C THR A 200 -12.49 17.51 16.07
N ASP A 201 -11.72 18.26 16.86
CA ASP A 201 -11.63 19.71 16.75
C ASP A 201 -10.61 20.14 15.67
N LEU A 202 -9.96 19.16 15.03
CA LEU A 202 -9.03 19.32 13.90
C LEU A 202 -7.86 20.27 14.21
N THR A 203 -7.46 20.35 15.47
CA THR A 203 -6.48 21.34 15.95
C THR A 203 -5.03 20.92 15.70
N SER A 204 -4.78 19.61 15.55
CA SER A 204 -3.43 19.04 15.43
C SER A 204 -3.16 18.38 14.07
N MET A 205 -2.17 18.90 13.34
CA MET A 205 -1.66 18.26 12.12
C MET A 205 -0.69 17.14 12.47
N ASN A 206 -0.72 16.06 11.69
CA ASN A 206 0.35 15.07 11.68
C ASN A 206 1.49 15.69 10.86
N GLU A 207 2.70 15.65 11.42
CA GLU A 207 3.93 16.17 10.82
C GLU A 207 4.16 15.64 9.39
N GLU A 208 3.82 14.38 9.13
CA GLU A 208 3.90 13.80 7.78
C GLU A 208 2.95 14.55 6.83
N ALA A 209 1.66 14.61 7.16
CA ALA A 209 0.61 15.29 6.38
C ALA A 209 0.96 16.76 6.10
N ALA A 210 1.50 17.46 7.09
CA ALA A 210 1.99 18.82 6.94
C ALA A 210 3.15 18.89 5.92
N ARG A 211 4.13 17.99 6.02
CA ARG A 211 5.28 17.94 5.11
C ARG A 211 4.86 17.74 3.65
N LEU A 212 3.98 16.79 3.33
CA LEU A 212 3.54 16.63 1.93
C LEU A 212 2.74 17.82 1.41
N ALA A 213 1.99 18.52 2.28
CA ALA A 213 1.22 19.69 1.88
C ALA A 213 2.12 20.85 1.43
N GLU A 214 3.37 20.90 1.90
CA GLU A 214 4.37 21.90 1.50
C GLU A 214 5.04 21.59 0.15
N LEU A 215 5.05 20.32 -0.26
CA LEU A 215 5.77 19.87 -1.46
C LEU A 215 5.14 20.34 -2.77
N SER A 216 5.99 20.59 -3.77
CA SER A 216 5.57 20.94 -5.12
C SER A 216 4.76 19.81 -5.77
N THR A 217 3.60 20.17 -6.33
CA THR A 217 2.86 19.29 -7.24
C THR A 217 3.32 19.57 -8.66
N GLU A 218 3.59 18.51 -9.40
CA GLU A 218 3.87 18.58 -10.83
C GLU A 218 2.57 18.25 -11.57
N LYS A 219 2.29 18.97 -12.66
CA LYS A 219 1.20 18.53 -13.53
C LYS A 219 1.62 17.21 -14.17
N ALA A 220 0.89 16.13 -13.89
CA ALA A 220 0.97 14.91 -14.67
C ALA A 220 0.55 15.23 -16.12
N PRO A 221 1.46 15.20 -17.09
CA PRO A 221 1.17 15.58 -18.47
C PRO A 221 0.64 14.42 -19.32
N ALA A 222 0.78 13.18 -18.83
CA ALA A 222 0.41 11.96 -19.52
C ALA A 222 -1.11 11.83 -19.76
N GLU A 223 -1.48 11.16 -20.85
CA GLU A 223 -2.86 10.90 -21.24
C GLU A 223 -3.35 9.52 -20.75
N SER A 224 -2.43 8.64 -20.31
CA SER A 224 -2.74 7.28 -19.85
C SER A 224 -1.89 6.82 -18.66
N LYS A 225 -2.36 5.79 -17.94
CA LYS A 225 -1.60 5.14 -16.86
C LYS A 225 -0.27 4.54 -17.36
N THR A 226 -0.26 3.98 -18.57
CA THR A 226 0.96 3.45 -19.19
C THR A 226 2.01 4.53 -19.43
N GLU A 227 1.60 5.72 -19.87
CA GLU A 227 2.51 6.85 -20.02
C GLU A 227 3.00 7.38 -18.67
N LEU A 228 2.14 7.44 -17.64
CA LEU A 228 2.56 7.76 -16.28
C LEU A 228 3.63 6.80 -15.75
N TRP A 229 3.49 5.49 -16.03
CA TRP A 229 4.50 4.50 -15.68
C TRP A 229 5.84 4.84 -16.35
N PHE A 230 5.85 5.07 -17.66
CA PHE A 230 7.08 5.37 -18.40
C PHE A 230 7.71 6.69 -17.97
N GLU A 231 6.92 7.72 -17.68
CA GLU A 231 7.44 8.98 -17.15
C GLU A 231 8.06 8.82 -15.77
N TRP A 232 7.42 8.05 -14.89
CA TRP A 232 7.97 7.75 -13.58
C TRP A 232 9.30 6.99 -13.71
N VAL A 233 9.34 5.92 -14.51
CA VAL A 233 10.57 5.15 -14.81
C VAL A 233 11.67 6.04 -15.38
N ALA A 234 11.33 6.98 -16.28
CA ALA A 234 12.29 7.93 -16.85
C ALA A 234 12.92 8.81 -15.75
N LYS A 235 12.11 9.33 -14.84
CA LYS A 235 12.53 10.22 -13.76
C LYS A 235 13.23 9.50 -12.60
N THR A 236 13.10 8.18 -12.51
CA THR A 236 13.66 7.36 -11.41
C THR A 236 14.68 6.35 -11.93
N ILE A 237 14.24 5.17 -12.37
CA ILE A 237 15.09 4.02 -12.69
C ILE A 237 16.06 4.36 -13.83
N CYS A 238 15.59 4.87 -14.97
CA CYS A 238 16.46 5.20 -16.10
C CYS A 238 17.43 6.33 -15.76
N ARG A 239 16.98 7.34 -14.99
CA ARG A 239 17.85 8.42 -14.51
C ARG A 239 19.01 7.86 -13.69
N ASP A 240 18.70 6.95 -12.77
CA ASP A 240 19.69 6.35 -11.88
C ASP A 240 20.65 5.43 -12.65
N ILE A 241 20.16 4.66 -13.63
CA ILE A 241 20.99 3.86 -14.56
C ILE A 241 21.94 4.76 -15.38
N ALA A 242 21.48 5.93 -15.81
CA ALA A 242 22.30 6.86 -16.59
C ALA A 242 23.27 7.70 -15.75
N HIS A 243 23.12 7.70 -14.42
CA HIS A 243 23.92 8.54 -13.53
C HIS A 243 25.25 7.86 -13.21
N SER A 244 26.36 8.44 -13.65
CA SER A 244 27.70 7.82 -13.57
C SER A 244 28.22 7.55 -12.15
N GLU A 245 27.62 8.16 -11.13
CA GLU A 245 27.97 7.92 -9.72
C GLU A 245 27.12 6.83 -9.06
N GLU A 246 26.04 6.41 -9.69
CA GLU A 246 25.20 5.32 -9.21
C GLU A 246 25.65 3.99 -9.84
N VAL A 247 25.58 2.91 -9.08
CA VAL A 247 26.01 1.57 -9.52
C VAL A 247 24.83 0.82 -10.19
N ASP A 248 23.87 1.54 -10.74
CA ASP A 248 22.66 0.94 -11.33
C ASP A 248 22.84 0.62 -12.83
N PRO A 249 22.17 -0.43 -13.35
CA PRO A 249 21.30 -1.36 -12.62
C PRO A 249 22.11 -2.40 -11.81
N ILE A 250 21.62 -2.77 -10.62
CA ILE A 250 22.28 -3.76 -9.76
C ILE A 250 21.61 -5.13 -9.91
N PRO A 251 22.34 -6.19 -10.32
CA PRO A 251 21.83 -7.56 -10.34
C PRO A 251 21.32 -7.98 -8.95
N LEU A 252 20.16 -8.62 -8.89
CA LEU A 252 19.63 -9.17 -7.64
C LEU A 252 20.49 -10.33 -7.14
N PHE A 253 20.92 -11.20 -8.06
CA PHE A 253 21.64 -12.44 -7.75
C PHE A 253 23.12 -12.34 -8.14
N GLU A 254 23.94 -13.13 -7.46
CA GLU A 254 25.30 -13.41 -7.91
C GLU A 254 25.22 -14.55 -8.94
N THR A 255 25.78 -14.36 -10.13
CA THR A 255 25.70 -15.29 -11.26
C THR A 255 27.07 -15.58 -11.86
N ASP A 256 27.21 -16.74 -12.50
CA ASP A 256 28.31 -17.00 -13.42
C ASP A 256 28.05 -16.42 -14.82
N GLU A 257 28.95 -16.68 -15.77
CA GLU A 257 28.86 -16.19 -17.15
C GLU A 257 27.62 -16.69 -17.91
N ASP A 258 27.02 -17.79 -17.45
CA ASP A 258 25.84 -18.43 -18.06
C ASP A 258 24.53 -18.10 -17.30
N LEU A 259 24.57 -17.12 -16.38
CA LEU A 259 23.45 -16.71 -15.52
C LEU A 259 22.98 -17.78 -14.52
N VAL A 260 23.86 -18.72 -14.16
CA VAL A 260 23.56 -19.69 -13.11
C VAL A 260 23.77 -19.04 -11.74
N VAL A 261 22.68 -18.89 -10.98
CA VAL A 261 22.70 -18.17 -9.68
C VAL A 261 23.49 -18.95 -8.65
N GLU A 262 24.54 -18.36 -8.08
CA GLU A 262 25.31 -18.95 -6.98
C GLU A 262 24.42 -19.25 -5.76
N THR A 263 24.84 -20.20 -4.94
CA THR A 263 24.14 -20.58 -3.72
C THR A 263 25.01 -20.36 -2.49
N LYS A 264 24.38 -20.12 -1.35
CA LYS A 264 25.05 -20.14 -0.04
C LYS A 264 24.32 -21.05 0.94
N ALA A 265 25.07 -21.60 1.89
CA ALA A 265 24.49 -22.40 2.97
C ALA A 265 23.91 -21.50 4.06
N LEU A 266 22.68 -21.80 4.50
CA LEU A 266 22.03 -21.17 5.64
C LEU A 266 21.56 -22.26 6.61
N GLY A 267 22.44 -22.60 7.56
CA GLY A 267 22.20 -23.75 8.45
C GLY A 267 22.18 -25.05 7.65
N SER A 268 21.04 -25.76 7.66
CA SER A 268 20.83 -26.98 6.87
C SER A 268 20.23 -26.74 5.49
N SER A 269 19.83 -25.50 5.17
CA SER A 269 19.15 -25.15 3.92
C SER A 269 20.11 -24.50 2.93
N THR A 270 19.80 -24.63 1.65
CA THR A 270 20.50 -23.95 0.54
C THR A 270 19.66 -22.76 0.10
N VAL A 271 20.27 -21.57 -0.03
CA VAL A 271 19.59 -20.36 -0.48
C VAL A 271 20.29 -19.73 -1.67
N LEU A 272 19.51 -19.12 -2.56
CA LEU A 272 20.01 -18.32 -3.68
C LEU A 272 20.84 -17.16 -3.13
N LYS A 273 22.03 -16.95 -3.69
CA LYS A 273 22.93 -15.88 -3.25
C LYS A 273 22.56 -14.58 -3.96
N ARG A 274 22.18 -13.56 -3.18
CA ARG A 274 22.10 -12.18 -3.66
C ARG A 274 23.49 -11.65 -4.01
N SER A 275 23.56 -10.71 -4.94
CA SER A 275 24.84 -10.02 -5.22
C SER A 275 25.29 -9.21 -4.00
N ASP A 276 26.59 -9.10 -3.79
CA ASP A 276 27.12 -8.28 -2.69
C ASP A 276 26.75 -6.79 -2.88
N ALA A 277 26.69 -6.34 -4.15
CA ALA A 277 26.31 -4.98 -4.50
C ALA A 277 24.88 -4.62 -4.08
N ILE A 278 23.92 -5.55 -4.19
CA ILE A 278 22.54 -5.27 -3.75
C ILE A 278 22.43 -5.28 -2.23
N ASP A 279 23.18 -6.15 -1.54
CA ASP A 279 23.25 -6.14 -0.07
C ASP A 279 23.81 -4.79 0.44
N ASP A 280 24.84 -4.25 -0.22
CA ASP A 280 25.40 -2.94 0.10
C ASP A 280 24.42 -1.80 -0.18
N ARG A 281 23.68 -1.84 -1.30
CA ARG A 281 22.64 -0.85 -1.61
C ARG A 281 21.53 -0.88 -0.57
N ILE A 282 21.01 -2.06 -0.20
CA ILE A 282 19.96 -2.19 0.81
C ILE A 282 20.42 -1.60 2.15
N ARG A 283 21.67 -1.86 2.56
CA ARG A 283 22.24 -1.28 3.79
C ARG A 283 22.36 0.23 3.71
N ARG A 284 22.91 0.76 2.61
CA ARG A 284 23.11 2.20 2.42
C ARG A 284 21.78 2.94 2.45
N GLU A 285 20.79 2.50 1.69
CA GLU A 285 19.47 3.12 1.67
C GLU A 285 18.76 2.91 3.02
N GLY A 286 18.81 1.71 3.60
CA GLY A 286 18.19 1.43 4.89
C GLY A 286 18.75 2.30 6.02
N LYS A 287 20.06 2.58 6.03
CA LYS A 287 20.71 3.51 6.99
C LYS A 287 20.20 4.94 6.88
N ARG A 288 19.53 5.34 5.79
CA ARG A 288 18.84 6.64 5.69
C ARG A 288 17.56 6.66 6.50
N CYS A 289 16.92 5.51 6.70
CA CYS A 289 15.65 5.37 7.42
C CYS A 289 15.82 5.12 8.93
N VAL A 290 16.98 4.63 9.38
CA VAL A 290 17.17 4.18 10.77
C VAL A 290 18.46 4.69 11.40
N HIS A 291 18.46 4.76 12.73
CA HIS A 291 19.65 4.87 13.56
C HIS A 291 19.72 3.66 14.50
N THR A 292 20.80 3.52 15.29
CA THR A 292 21.07 2.32 16.11
C THR A 292 19.93 1.90 17.05
N ASN A 293 19.10 2.85 17.46
CA ASN A 293 18.07 2.66 18.49
C ASN A 293 16.64 2.94 18.01
N GLY A 294 16.40 3.16 16.71
CA GLY A 294 15.08 3.58 16.25
C GLY A 294 15.03 4.04 14.80
N VAL A 295 13.93 4.69 14.45
CA VAL A 295 13.64 5.19 13.11
C VAL A 295 14.03 6.67 13.02
N LYS A 296 14.61 7.09 11.89
CA LYS A 296 14.94 8.50 11.64
C LYS A 296 13.72 9.24 11.11
N GLU A 297 13.66 10.54 11.38
CA GLU A 297 12.81 11.44 10.62
C GLU A 297 13.27 11.50 9.15
N GLY A 298 12.32 11.61 8.23
CA GLY A 298 12.58 11.65 6.79
C GLY A 298 12.01 10.44 6.05
N ALA A 299 12.88 9.57 5.53
CA ALA A 299 12.47 8.45 4.71
C ALA A 299 11.88 7.30 5.56
N SER A 300 10.58 7.05 5.42
CA SER A 300 9.83 6.08 6.24
C SER A 300 10.15 4.60 5.96
N GLY A 301 10.99 4.32 4.95
CA GLY A 301 11.39 2.97 4.57
C GLY A 301 11.95 2.91 3.15
N LEU A 302 11.97 1.70 2.58
CA LEU A 302 12.46 1.44 1.22
C LEU A 302 11.32 1.14 0.27
N LEU A 303 11.34 1.77 -0.91
CA LEU A 303 10.57 1.36 -2.09
C LEU A 303 11.50 0.55 -2.99
N TYR A 304 11.00 -0.53 -3.58
CA TYR A 304 11.76 -1.33 -4.52
C TYR A 304 10.95 -1.81 -5.72
N VAL A 305 11.66 -1.98 -6.83
CA VAL A 305 11.16 -2.53 -8.09
C VAL A 305 12.12 -3.62 -8.54
N LEU A 306 11.63 -4.85 -8.61
CA LEU A 306 12.27 -5.95 -9.32
C LEU A 306 11.97 -5.79 -10.80
N PHE A 307 12.98 -5.81 -11.66
CA PHE A 307 12.79 -5.60 -13.10
C PHE A 307 13.81 -6.36 -13.94
N GLN A 308 13.51 -6.45 -15.24
CA GLN A 308 14.41 -6.93 -16.28
C GLN A 308 14.53 -5.88 -17.39
N LEU A 309 15.61 -5.96 -18.17
CA LEU A 309 15.92 -4.99 -19.21
C LEU A 309 15.90 -5.61 -20.62
N ASN A 310 15.05 -5.08 -21.50
CA ASN A 310 14.99 -5.51 -22.90
C ASN A 310 16.15 -4.97 -23.76
N ALA A 311 16.92 -4.01 -23.24
CA ALA A 311 18.05 -3.40 -23.95
C ALA A 311 19.16 -2.99 -22.97
N ALA A 312 20.41 -3.03 -23.43
CA ALA A 312 21.58 -2.65 -22.64
C ALA A 312 21.63 -1.15 -22.27
N ASN A 313 21.10 -0.28 -23.13
CA ASN A 313 20.91 1.14 -22.86
C ASN A 313 19.41 1.43 -22.81
N PRO A 314 18.73 1.15 -21.68
CA PRO A 314 17.28 1.07 -21.65
C PRO A 314 16.63 2.43 -21.72
N SER A 315 15.63 2.56 -22.60
CA SER A 315 14.59 3.58 -22.45
C SER A 315 13.58 3.14 -21.39
N PRO A 316 12.64 4.01 -20.97
CA PRO A 316 11.61 3.62 -20.01
C PRO A 316 10.74 2.43 -20.44
N ARG A 317 10.61 2.19 -21.76
CA ARG A 317 9.86 1.04 -22.30
C ARG A 317 10.65 -0.27 -22.25
N ASP A 318 11.96 -0.20 -22.01
CA ASP A 318 12.83 -1.37 -21.91
C ASP A 318 12.94 -1.87 -20.48
N VAL A 319 12.40 -1.13 -19.50
CA VAL A 319 12.31 -1.52 -18.09
C VAL A 319 11.01 -2.32 -17.89
N VAL A 320 11.14 -3.64 -17.80
CA VAL A 320 10.02 -4.56 -17.59
C VAL A 320 9.88 -4.82 -16.08
N PRO A 321 8.88 -4.24 -15.39
CA PRO A 321 8.66 -4.50 -13.98
C PRO A 321 8.18 -5.95 -13.79
N ARG A 322 8.80 -6.64 -12.83
CA ARG A 322 8.39 -7.97 -12.38
C ARG A 322 7.72 -7.92 -11.03
N TYR A 323 8.12 -7.02 -10.14
CA TYR A 323 7.45 -6.87 -8.84
C TYR A 323 7.73 -5.49 -8.24
N ILE A 324 6.74 -4.90 -7.60
CA ILE A 324 6.86 -3.64 -6.87
C ILE A 324 6.44 -3.90 -5.43
N GLY A 325 7.24 -3.40 -4.49
CA GLY A 325 6.85 -3.47 -3.10
C GLY A 325 7.59 -2.48 -2.21
N LYS A 326 7.19 -2.47 -0.94
CA LYS A 326 7.82 -1.65 0.10
C LYS A 326 8.36 -2.45 1.27
N ALA A 327 9.23 -1.80 2.06
CA ALA A 327 9.63 -2.23 3.39
C ALA A 327 9.67 -1.01 4.31
N GLU A 328 8.77 -0.95 5.31
CA GLU A 328 8.73 0.17 6.26
C GLU A 328 9.73 -0.03 7.40
N ALA A 329 10.43 1.06 7.73
CA ALA A 329 11.38 1.12 8.84
C ALA A 329 10.65 1.08 10.19
N TYR A 330 9.49 1.74 10.24
CA TYR A 330 8.57 1.63 11.36
C TYR A 330 7.87 0.26 11.33
N GLY A 331 7.96 -0.48 12.43
CA GLY A 331 7.31 -1.78 12.56
C GLY A 331 5.83 -1.62 12.89
N LYS A 332 5.04 -2.65 12.55
CA LYS A 332 3.67 -2.74 13.07
C LYS A 332 3.71 -2.88 14.59
N LYS A 333 4.37 -3.93 15.10
CA LYS A 333 4.40 -4.29 16.54
C LYS A 333 5.37 -3.47 17.40
N ASN A 334 6.53 -3.17 16.87
CA ASN A 334 7.60 -2.44 17.54
C ASN A 334 7.89 -1.17 16.74
N GLU A 335 8.43 -0.14 17.40
CA GLU A 335 8.90 1.07 16.71
C GLU A 335 9.84 0.71 15.55
N LEU A 336 10.90 -0.06 15.82
CA LEU A 336 11.81 -0.54 14.79
C LEU A 336 11.31 -1.86 14.18
N SER A 337 11.12 -1.87 12.86
CA SER A 337 10.78 -3.05 12.07
C SER A 337 11.90 -4.09 12.10
N ALA A 338 11.53 -5.37 12.27
CA ALA A 338 12.46 -6.50 12.17
C ALA A 338 13.20 -6.57 10.82
N ASN A 339 12.66 -5.92 9.77
CA ASN A 339 13.32 -5.81 8.48
C ASN A 339 14.55 -4.88 8.50
N PHE A 340 14.65 -3.98 9.49
CA PHE A 340 15.70 -2.97 9.58
C PHE A 340 16.61 -3.16 10.80
N GLU A 341 16.33 -4.09 11.71
CA GLU A 341 17.14 -4.30 12.92
C GLU A 341 18.63 -4.56 12.65
N GLU A 342 18.94 -5.41 11.67
CA GLU A 342 20.33 -5.71 11.29
C GLU A 342 21.01 -4.48 10.69
N ILE A 343 20.28 -3.67 9.92
CA ILE A 343 20.77 -2.45 9.27
C ILE A 343 21.06 -1.38 10.33
N ALA A 344 20.13 -1.18 11.27
CA ALA A 344 20.25 -0.22 12.37
C ALA A 344 21.45 -0.52 13.27
N LYS A 345 21.65 -1.79 13.60
CA LYS A 345 22.72 -2.26 14.50
C LYS A 345 24.05 -2.52 13.78
N ASP A 346 24.11 -2.24 12.48
CA ASP A 346 25.28 -2.48 11.61
C ASP A 346 25.82 -3.91 11.70
N ARG A 347 24.91 -4.89 11.74
CA ARG A 347 25.23 -6.32 11.82
C ARG A 347 25.16 -6.96 10.45
N SER A 348 25.95 -8.01 10.23
CA SER A 348 26.03 -8.72 8.96
C SER A 348 24.83 -9.63 8.66
N GLY A 349 23.90 -9.81 9.60
CA GLY A 349 22.71 -10.65 9.39
C GLY A 349 21.82 -10.12 8.27
N THR A 350 21.23 -11.04 7.49
CA THR A 350 20.36 -10.71 6.35
C THR A 350 19.07 -11.55 6.33
N ARG A 351 18.64 -12.08 7.49
CA ARG A 351 17.43 -12.93 7.57
C ARG A 351 16.15 -12.22 7.10
N SER A 352 15.89 -11.01 7.60
CA SER A 352 14.68 -10.23 7.27
C SER A 352 14.92 -9.14 6.23
N PHE A 353 16.02 -8.41 6.42
CA PHE A 353 16.71 -7.53 5.48
C PHE A 353 15.83 -6.80 4.45
N ALA A 354 15.11 -5.78 4.92
CA ALA A 354 14.24 -4.94 4.09
C ALA A 354 13.27 -5.70 3.16
N ARG A 355 12.73 -6.84 3.62
CA ARG A 355 11.89 -7.79 2.86
C ARG A 355 12.62 -8.71 1.89
N TRP A 356 13.91 -8.48 1.63
CA TRP A 356 14.74 -9.24 0.68
C TRP A 356 15.60 -10.31 1.33
N GLY A 357 15.40 -10.60 2.63
CA GLY A 357 16.25 -11.52 3.37
C GLY A 357 16.12 -13.00 3.03
N ASP A 358 17.02 -13.80 3.60
CA ASP A 358 17.19 -15.23 3.30
C ASP A 358 16.23 -16.15 4.05
N GLY A 359 15.44 -15.64 5.00
CA GLY A 359 14.56 -16.50 5.79
C GLY A 359 13.26 -16.85 5.05
N SER A 360 12.59 -17.91 5.51
CA SER A 360 11.35 -18.52 4.97
C SER A 360 10.08 -17.63 4.90
N PHE A 361 10.17 -16.33 5.19
CA PHE A 361 9.05 -15.37 5.19
C PHE A 361 9.40 -14.07 4.43
N TRP A 362 10.50 -14.09 3.70
CA TRP A 362 11.08 -12.95 2.98
C TRP A 362 11.41 -13.38 1.55
N HIS A 363 11.49 -12.42 0.62
CA HIS A 363 11.39 -12.69 -0.81
C HIS A 363 12.42 -13.70 -1.33
N VAL A 364 13.69 -13.58 -0.93
CA VAL A 364 14.75 -14.49 -1.40
C VAL A 364 14.66 -15.86 -0.72
N GLY A 365 14.32 -15.91 0.57
CA GLY A 365 14.12 -17.18 1.27
C GLY A 365 12.96 -17.99 0.69
N GLU A 366 11.78 -17.39 0.54
CA GLU A 366 10.60 -18.06 -0.05
C GLU A 366 10.84 -18.48 -1.50
N LEU A 367 11.57 -17.67 -2.28
CA LEU A 367 11.96 -18.03 -3.64
C LEU A 367 12.95 -19.19 -3.66
N SER A 368 13.93 -19.21 -2.74
CA SER A 368 14.88 -20.31 -2.61
C SER A 368 14.17 -21.62 -2.26
N GLU A 369 13.28 -21.59 -1.26
CA GLU A 369 12.46 -22.74 -0.87
C GLU A 369 11.63 -23.26 -2.06
N THR A 370 11.11 -22.37 -2.89
CA THR A 370 10.38 -22.77 -4.10
C THR A 370 11.32 -23.39 -5.15
N VAL A 371 12.45 -22.76 -5.44
CA VAL A 371 13.41 -23.22 -6.44
C VAL A 371 14.00 -24.59 -6.07
N PHE A 372 14.25 -24.84 -4.78
CA PHE A 372 14.77 -26.12 -4.28
C PHE A 372 13.68 -27.12 -3.86
N GLY A 373 12.39 -26.79 -4.05
CA GLY A 373 11.28 -27.73 -3.86
C GLY A 373 10.89 -28.00 -2.40
N GLU A 374 11.25 -27.11 -1.48
CA GLU A 374 10.85 -27.13 -0.07
C GLU A 374 9.46 -26.50 0.16
N ASP A 375 9.07 -25.52 -0.68
CA ASP A 375 7.75 -24.85 -0.65
C ASP A 375 7.29 -24.49 -2.09
N SER A 376 6.16 -23.80 -2.23
CA SER A 376 5.52 -23.41 -3.49
C SER A 376 4.95 -21.98 -3.49
N LYS A 377 5.20 -21.20 -2.43
CA LYS A 377 4.65 -19.83 -2.28
C LYS A 377 5.07 -18.87 -3.38
N LYS A 378 6.24 -19.07 -4.01
CA LYS A 378 6.80 -18.20 -5.05
C LYS A 378 6.87 -18.91 -6.41
N LEU A 379 5.95 -19.86 -6.69
CA LEU A 379 5.93 -20.61 -7.95
C LEU A 379 5.90 -19.72 -9.19
N SER A 380 5.10 -18.64 -9.16
CA SER A 380 5.06 -17.63 -10.22
C SER A 380 6.45 -17.08 -10.48
N TRP A 381 7.14 -16.57 -9.46
CA TRP A 381 8.48 -16.02 -9.58
C TRP A 381 9.50 -17.05 -10.06
N ALA A 382 9.47 -18.27 -9.54
CA ALA A 382 10.38 -19.32 -9.96
C ALA A 382 10.20 -19.66 -11.46
N SER A 383 8.95 -19.87 -11.88
CA SER A 383 8.60 -20.15 -13.28
C SER A 383 8.99 -19.02 -14.23
N GLU A 384 8.86 -17.79 -13.76
CA GLU A 384 8.99 -16.58 -14.55
C GLU A 384 10.43 -16.06 -14.65
N LEU A 385 11.27 -16.35 -13.65
CA LEU A 385 12.66 -15.89 -13.59
C LEU A 385 13.69 -16.97 -13.97
N PHE A 386 13.39 -18.26 -13.75
CA PHE A 386 14.35 -19.35 -13.91
C PHE A 386 13.97 -20.34 -15.02
N GLU A 387 14.98 -20.93 -15.64
CA GLU A 387 14.80 -22.09 -16.51
C GLU A 387 14.33 -23.31 -15.69
N GLN A 388 13.38 -24.06 -16.24
CA GLN A 388 12.71 -25.17 -15.55
C GLN A 388 13.69 -26.22 -15.05
N GLY A 389 13.62 -26.58 -13.77
CA GLY A 389 14.50 -27.60 -13.18
C GLY A 389 15.90 -27.10 -12.85
N THR A 390 16.17 -25.80 -12.94
CA THR A 390 17.51 -25.21 -12.77
C THR A 390 17.49 -23.96 -11.89
N ARG A 391 18.69 -23.51 -11.50
CA ARG A 391 18.93 -22.19 -10.88
C ARG A 391 19.46 -21.16 -11.88
N GLN A 392 19.34 -21.44 -13.19
CA GLN A 392 19.74 -20.53 -14.25
C GLN A 392 18.64 -19.51 -14.51
N LEU A 393 18.97 -18.22 -14.53
CA LEU A 393 18.01 -17.19 -14.89
C LEU A 393 17.74 -17.23 -16.39
N LYS A 394 16.48 -17.02 -16.79
CA LYS A 394 16.12 -16.80 -18.20
C LYS A 394 16.72 -15.50 -18.74
N GLN A 395 16.86 -14.52 -17.85
CA GLN A 395 17.39 -13.19 -18.11
C GLN A 395 17.87 -12.57 -16.81
N GLU A 396 18.95 -11.78 -16.89
CA GLU A 396 19.48 -11.01 -15.77
C GLU A 396 18.36 -10.21 -15.09
N THR A 397 18.30 -10.31 -13.76
CA THR A 397 17.20 -9.75 -12.97
C THR A 397 17.75 -8.72 -11.99
N TYR A 398 17.22 -7.51 -12.04
CA TYR A 398 17.75 -6.35 -11.32
C TYR A 398 16.81 -5.91 -10.20
N LEU A 399 17.37 -5.28 -9.16
CA LEU A 399 16.59 -4.66 -8.09
C LEU A 399 16.93 -3.18 -7.97
N TRP A 400 15.98 -2.32 -8.34
CA TRP A 400 16.05 -0.89 -7.99
C TRP A 400 15.45 -0.73 -6.60
N ILE A 401 16.21 -0.19 -5.66
CA ILE A 401 15.74 0.05 -4.29
C ILE A 401 16.28 1.37 -3.77
N ARG A 402 15.40 2.17 -3.14
CA ARG A 402 15.72 3.49 -2.61
C ARG A 402 15.01 3.75 -1.29
N ALA A 403 15.66 4.50 -0.41
CA ALA A 403 14.98 5.12 0.72
C ALA A 403 13.96 6.10 0.18
N TRP A 404 12.68 5.85 0.44
CA TRP A 404 11.61 6.62 -0.14
C TRP A 404 11.48 7.96 0.56
N ASP A 405 11.75 9.01 -0.20
CA ASP A 405 11.64 10.40 0.23
C ASP A 405 10.85 11.16 -0.83
N PRO A 406 9.63 11.64 -0.52
CA PRO A 406 8.76 12.34 -1.47
C PRO A 406 9.37 13.65 -2.02
N GLU A 407 10.40 14.19 -1.37
CA GLU A 407 11.18 15.32 -1.87
C GLU A 407 12.16 14.92 -2.97
N ALA A 408 12.73 13.71 -2.88
CA ALA A 408 13.73 13.22 -3.82
C ALA A 408 13.13 12.46 -5.01
N TYR A 409 11.95 11.85 -4.80
CA TYR A 409 11.28 11.03 -5.80
C TYR A 409 9.84 11.52 -6.04
N PRO A 410 9.45 11.75 -7.32
CA PRO A 410 8.11 12.19 -7.63
C PRO A 410 7.10 11.06 -7.41
N GLY A 411 5.91 11.40 -6.94
CA GLY A 411 4.80 10.46 -6.95
C GLY A 411 4.25 10.24 -8.38
N PRO A 412 3.73 9.04 -8.67
CA PRO A 412 3.40 8.61 -10.04
C PRO A 412 2.30 9.41 -10.75
N TYR A 413 1.43 10.09 -9.99
CA TYR A 413 0.31 10.89 -10.52
C TYR A 413 0.58 12.40 -10.48
N GLY A 414 1.84 12.83 -10.30
CA GLY A 414 2.21 14.24 -10.19
C GLY A 414 1.98 14.86 -8.80
N TYR A 415 1.53 14.05 -7.85
CA TYR A 415 1.37 14.45 -6.45
C TYR A 415 2.40 13.72 -5.58
N PRO A 416 3.04 14.41 -4.63
CA PRO A 416 3.85 13.77 -3.60
C PRO A 416 3.06 12.69 -2.85
N ALA A 417 3.70 11.55 -2.57
CA ALA A 417 3.06 10.39 -1.95
C ALA A 417 4.01 9.75 -0.92
N TYR A 418 3.50 9.31 0.23
CA TYR A 418 4.31 8.54 1.18
C TYR A 418 4.58 7.14 0.67
N LEU A 419 5.48 6.42 1.35
CA LEU A 419 5.82 5.05 0.99
C LEU A 419 4.60 4.11 0.98
N ALA A 420 3.67 4.26 1.93
CA ALA A 420 2.48 3.43 2.00
C ALA A 420 1.45 3.72 0.90
N GLU A 421 1.46 4.94 0.35
CA GLU A 421 0.59 5.35 -0.75
C GLU A 421 1.24 5.03 -2.10
N VAL A 422 2.55 5.24 -2.26
CA VAL A 422 3.20 5.15 -3.58
C VAL A 422 3.20 3.73 -4.15
N GLU A 423 3.32 2.70 -3.29
CA GLU A 423 3.35 1.29 -3.70
C GLU A 423 2.09 0.89 -4.51
N PRO A 424 0.86 0.98 -3.97
CA PRO A 424 -0.33 0.59 -4.73
C PRO A 424 -0.54 1.47 -5.97
N LEU A 425 -0.13 2.75 -5.94
CA LEU A 425 -0.20 3.61 -7.11
C LEU A 425 0.71 3.11 -8.24
N LEU A 426 1.95 2.73 -7.92
CA LEU A 426 2.90 2.21 -8.91
C LEU A 426 2.51 0.82 -9.41
N VAL A 427 1.98 -0.05 -8.54
CA VAL A 427 1.43 -1.36 -8.95
C VAL A 427 0.33 -1.17 -10.00
N GLY A 428 -0.62 -0.25 -9.76
CA GLY A 428 -1.71 0.02 -10.70
C GLY A 428 -1.24 0.57 -12.05
N LEU A 429 -0.18 1.39 -12.06
CA LEU A 429 0.44 1.88 -13.30
C LEU A 429 1.21 0.79 -14.04
N ALA A 430 2.02 0.01 -13.32
CA ALA A 430 2.82 -1.07 -13.88
C ALA A 430 1.94 -2.19 -14.43
N TYR A 431 0.83 -2.52 -13.77
CA TYR A 431 -0.13 -3.50 -14.24
C TYR A 431 -0.76 -3.08 -15.57
N GLU A 432 -1.10 -1.80 -15.74
CA GLU A 432 -1.62 -1.31 -17.03
C GLU A 432 -0.56 -1.42 -18.14
N ALA A 433 0.70 -1.10 -17.83
CA ALA A 433 1.78 -1.11 -18.80
C ALA A 433 2.27 -2.52 -19.15
N TRP A 434 2.22 -3.45 -18.18
CA TRP A 434 2.85 -4.78 -18.25
C TRP A 434 1.99 -5.87 -17.57
N PRO A 435 0.72 -6.05 -17.99
CA PRO A 435 -0.21 -6.96 -17.31
C PRO A 435 0.26 -8.42 -17.30
N GLU A 436 1.01 -8.84 -18.33
CA GLU A 436 1.52 -10.20 -18.50
C GLU A 436 2.85 -10.46 -17.77
N SER A 437 3.55 -9.41 -17.32
CA SER A 437 4.90 -9.56 -16.74
C SER A 437 4.97 -9.25 -15.25
N LEU A 438 4.00 -8.48 -14.73
CA LEU A 438 3.96 -8.13 -13.32
C LEU A 438 3.54 -9.33 -12.45
N LEU A 439 4.28 -9.56 -11.37
CA LEU A 439 4.13 -10.71 -10.46
C LEU A 439 3.59 -10.30 -9.07
N ASN A 440 3.02 -9.09 -8.96
CA ASN A 440 2.25 -8.68 -7.78
C ASN A 440 0.95 -9.50 -7.71
N HIS A 441 0.66 -10.08 -6.55
CA HIS A 441 -0.49 -10.97 -6.35
C HIS A 441 -1.47 -10.34 -5.37
N ASN A 442 -2.77 -10.44 -5.64
CA ASN A 442 -3.83 -9.81 -4.85
C ASN A 442 -3.85 -8.26 -4.86
N GLU A 443 -2.78 -7.60 -5.29
CA GLU A 443 -2.75 -6.14 -5.49
C GLU A 443 -3.23 -5.69 -6.88
N VAL A 444 -3.53 -6.65 -7.76
CA VAL A 444 -4.03 -6.49 -9.14
C VAL A 444 -5.41 -7.18 -9.29
N PRO A 445 -6.18 -6.93 -10.36
CA PRO A 445 -7.49 -7.57 -10.58
C PRO A 445 -7.46 -9.09 -10.42
N GLY A 446 -8.56 -9.67 -9.94
CA GLY A 446 -8.62 -11.09 -9.59
C GLY A 446 -8.40 -12.04 -10.78
N ASP A 447 -8.66 -11.58 -11.99
CA ASP A 447 -8.47 -12.25 -13.27
C ASP A 447 -7.13 -11.89 -13.96
N ALA A 448 -6.28 -11.08 -13.33
CA ALA A 448 -4.97 -10.74 -13.86
C ALA A 448 -4.09 -12.00 -14.05
N PRO A 449 -3.23 -12.04 -15.09
CA PRO A 449 -2.33 -13.17 -15.35
C PRO A 449 -1.49 -13.57 -14.12
N ALA A 450 -1.05 -12.59 -13.33
CA ALA A 450 -0.32 -12.81 -12.08
C ALA A 450 -1.08 -13.73 -11.11
N ASN A 451 -2.40 -13.69 -11.07
CA ASN A 451 -3.23 -14.49 -10.16
C ASN A 451 -3.57 -15.90 -10.73
N SER A 452 -3.04 -16.26 -11.90
CA SER A 452 -3.24 -17.57 -12.51
C SER A 452 -2.69 -18.71 -11.64
N ARG A 453 -3.44 -19.81 -11.57
CA ARG A 453 -3.06 -21.04 -10.86
C ARG A 453 -2.40 -22.08 -11.77
N GLU A 454 -2.24 -21.79 -13.04
CA GLU A 454 -1.70 -22.72 -14.04
C GLU A 454 -0.17 -22.66 -14.14
N ILE A 455 0.48 -21.94 -13.22
CA ILE A 455 1.93 -21.76 -13.20
C ILE A 455 2.60 -22.99 -12.61
N GLU A 456 3.51 -23.59 -13.38
CA GLU A 456 4.35 -24.70 -12.94
C GLU A 456 5.83 -24.31 -12.92
N PHE A 457 6.56 -24.85 -11.94
CA PHE A 457 8.02 -24.84 -11.90
C PHE A 457 8.53 -26.20 -11.42
N ARG A 458 9.46 -26.81 -12.16
CA ARG A 458 10.17 -28.00 -11.71
C ARG A 458 11.31 -27.59 -10.80
N PRO A 459 11.35 -28.06 -9.53
CA PRO A 459 12.47 -27.77 -8.64
C PRO A 459 13.81 -28.23 -9.20
N VAL A 460 14.89 -27.61 -8.73
CA VAL A 460 16.25 -27.93 -9.14
C VAL A 460 16.55 -29.41 -8.89
N THR A 461 17.01 -30.10 -9.92
CA THR A 461 17.44 -31.51 -9.84
C THR A 461 18.96 -31.68 -9.81
N ASP A 462 19.70 -30.60 -10.08
CA ASP A 462 21.15 -30.64 -10.14
C ASP A 462 21.72 -30.79 -8.72
N GLY A 463 22.48 -31.87 -8.54
CA GLY A 463 22.91 -32.38 -7.24
C GLY A 463 23.59 -31.34 -6.34
N THR A 464 23.31 -31.48 -5.04
CA THR A 464 24.09 -30.94 -3.92
C THR A 464 25.58 -31.11 -4.08
#